data_AF-A0A959T4A7-F1
#
_entry.id   AF-A0A959T4A7-F1
#
_cell.length_a   1.000
_cell.length_b   1.000
_cell.length_c   1.000
_cell.angle_alpha   90.00
_cell.angle_beta   90.00
_cell.angle_gamma   90.00
#
_symmetry.space_group_name_H-M   'P 1'
#
loop_
_entity.id
_entity.type
_entity.pdbx_description
1 polymer ?
#
loop_
_entity_poly.entity_id
_entity_poly.type
_entity_poly.pdbx_seq_one_letter_code
_entity_poly.pdbx_strand_id
1 'polypeptide(L)' 'AGADILSIHWYDRNLRIYRNIKRVASSPEDRVLVLFGAGHMGILKHLATCDPYFEPVTLHQLAGK' A
#
# COMPACT_ATOMS: atom_id res chain seq x y z
N ALA A 1 -10.82 -24.09 6.63
CA ALA A 1 -9.98 -24.57 5.51
C ALA A 1 -10.09 -23.67 4.26
N GLY A 2 -11.27 -23.44 3.67
CA GLY A 2 -11.38 -22.60 2.45
C GLY A 2 -11.16 -21.09 2.67
N ALA A 3 -11.83 -20.51 3.67
CA ALA A 3 -11.72 -19.08 3.98
C ALA A 3 -10.29 -18.68 4.38
N ASP A 4 -9.59 -19.55 5.11
CA ASP A 4 -8.20 -19.34 5.55
C ASP A 4 -7.23 -19.31 4.37
N ILE A 5 -7.40 -20.23 3.41
CA ILE A 5 -6.57 -20.27 2.19
C ILE A 5 -6.81 -19.01 1.35
N LEU A 6 -8.07 -18.61 1.17
CA LEU A 6 -8.42 -17.40 0.42
C LEU A 6 -7.87 -16.13 1.08
N SER A 7 -7.93 -16.03 2.42
CA SER A 7 -7.40 -14.86 3.13
C SER A 7 -5.88 -14.77 3.02
N ILE A 8 -5.17 -15.89 3.13
CA ILE A 8 -3.71 -15.95 2.92
C ILE A 8 -3.35 -15.52 1.50
N HIS A 9 -4.00 -16.07 0.48
CA HIS A 9 -3.74 -15.71 -0.92
C HIS A 9 -4.05 -14.24 -1.20
N TRP A 10 -5.11 -13.70 -0.60
CA TRP A 10 -5.44 -12.29 -0.71
C TRP A 10 -4.35 -11.41 -0.06
N TYR A 11 -3.87 -11.77 1.12
CA TYR A 11 -2.81 -11.03 1.79
C TYR A 11 -1.49 -11.09 1.01
N ASP A 12 -1.10 -12.26 0.52
CA ASP A 12 0.09 -12.46 -0.32
C ASP A 12 0.05 -11.59 -1.59
N ARG A 13 -1.12 -11.48 -2.24
CA ARG A 13 -1.30 -10.54 -3.36
C ARG A 13 -0.99 -9.10 -2.96
N ASN A 14 -1.46 -8.64 -1.81
CA ASN A 14 -1.21 -7.27 -1.34
C ASN A 14 0.26 -7.04 -0.96
N LEU A 15 0.94 -8.04 -0.40
CA LEU A 15 2.39 -7.98 -0.17
C LEU A 15 3.19 -7.81 -1.47
N ARG A 16 2.82 -8.54 -2.52
CA ARG A 16 3.46 -8.42 -3.85
C ARG A 16 3.22 -7.05 -4.48
N ILE A 17 2.00 -6.51 -4.37
CA ILE A 17 1.67 -5.14 -4.81
C ILE A 17 2.53 -4.13 -4.05
N TYR A 18 2.58 -4.24 -2.72
CA TYR A 18 3.34 -3.31 -1.89
C TYR A 18 4.84 -3.37 -2.20
N ARG A 19 5.40 -4.56 -2.42
CA ARG A 19 6.79 -4.71 -2.89
C ARG A 19 7.04 -3.97 -4.20
N ASN A 20 6.10 -3.99 -5.15
CA ASN A 20 6.26 -3.27 -6.41
C ASN A 20 6.19 -1.75 -6.21
N ILE A 21 5.31 -1.25 -5.34
CA ILE A 21 5.25 0.17 -4.95
C ILE A 21 6.61 0.61 -4.41
N LYS A 22 7.20 -0.16 -3.47
CA LYS A 22 8.52 0.15 -2.91
C LYS A 22 9.63 0.20 -3.95
N ARG A 23 9.55 -0.59 -5.02
CA ARG A 23 10.56 -0.61 -6.09
C ARG A 23 10.47 0.59 -7.03
N VAL A 24 9.34 1.28 -7.06
CA VAL A 24 9.16 2.51 -7.86
C VAL A 24 9.81 3.70 -7.16
N ALA A 25 9.80 3.73 -5.82
CA ALA A 25 10.53 4.74 -5.06
C ALA A 25 12.04 4.52 -5.25
N SER A 26 12.70 5.49 -5.86
CA SER A 26 14.14 5.49 -6.17
C SER A 26 14.94 6.37 -5.22
N SER A 27 14.29 7.34 -4.58
CA SER A 27 14.88 8.29 -3.65
C SER A 27 13.92 8.60 -2.48
N PRO A 28 14.42 8.96 -1.28
CA PRO A 28 13.58 9.39 -0.15
C PRO A 28 12.66 10.59 -0.43
N GLU A 29 12.96 11.38 -1.45
CA GLU A 29 12.25 12.58 -1.87
C GLU A 29 11.11 12.25 -2.85
N ASP A 30 11.05 11.01 -3.36
CA ASP A 30 10.03 10.57 -4.30
C ASP A 30 8.65 10.52 -3.64
N ARG A 31 7.63 10.97 -4.36
CA ARG A 31 6.23 10.80 -3.99
C ARG A 31 5.57 9.81 -4.93
N VAL A 32 5.05 8.72 -4.37
CA VAL A 32 4.39 7.67 -5.15
C VAL A 32 2.87 7.79 -5.02
N LEU A 33 2.19 8.12 -6.12
CA LEU A 33 0.73 8.04 -6.20
C LEU A 33 0.31 6.62 -6.60
N VAL A 34 -0.53 5.98 -5.79
CA VAL A 34 -1.01 4.63 -6.02
C VAL A 34 -2.51 4.66 -6.35
N LEU A 35 -2.87 4.24 -7.56
CA LEU A 35 -4.27 4.07 -8.00
C LEU A 35 -4.62 2.58 -8.02
N PHE A 36 -5.50 2.15 -7.11
CA PHE A 36 -5.87 0.74 -6.96
C PHE A 36 -7.34 0.57 -6.56
N GLY A 37 -7.88 -0.63 -6.75
CA GLY A 37 -9.24 -0.96 -6.33
C GLY A 37 -9.42 -0.89 -4.82
N ALA A 38 -10.61 -0.44 -4.37
CA ALA A 38 -10.92 -0.18 -2.97
C ALA A 38 -10.66 -1.37 -2.03
N GLY A 39 -10.88 -2.61 -2.49
CA GLY A 39 -10.65 -3.82 -1.70
C GLY A 39 -9.19 -4.05 -1.28
N HIS A 40 -8.23 -3.42 -1.95
CA HIS A 40 -6.81 -3.49 -1.60
C HIS A 40 -6.39 -2.42 -0.58
N MET A 41 -7.13 -1.31 -0.52
CA MET A 41 -6.70 -0.11 0.20
C MET A 41 -6.47 -0.36 1.69
N GLY A 42 -7.28 -1.19 2.34
CA GLY A 42 -7.13 -1.49 3.77
C GLY A 42 -5.77 -2.10 4.09
N ILE A 43 -5.39 -3.17 3.38
CA ILE A 43 -4.11 -3.85 3.61
C ILE A 43 -2.94 -2.98 3.14
N LEU A 44 -3.05 -2.31 1.98
CA LEU A 44 -1.97 -1.45 1.48
C LEU A 44 -1.69 -0.26 2.43
N LYS A 45 -2.73 0.37 2.99
CA LYS A 45 -2.56 1.41 4.02
C LYS A 45 -1.91 0.88 5.28
N HIS A 46 -2.33 -0.31 5.75
CA HIS A 46 -1.71 -0.94 6.91
C HIS A 46 -0.22 -1.22 6.69
N LEU A 47 0.13 -1.86 5.58
CA LEU A 47 1.52 -2.14 5.21
C LEU A 47 2.35 -0.86 5.13
N ALA A 48 1.83 0.19 4.48
CA ALA A 48 2.51 1.48 4.38
C ALA A 48 2.70 2.17 5.73
N THR A 49 1.71 2.09 6.63
CA THR A 49 1.80 2.69 7.97
C THR A 49 2.82 1.96 8.86
N CYS A 50 2.98 0.66 8.66
CA CYS A 50 3.96 -0.14 9.40
C CYS A 50 5.38 -0.06 8.82
N ASP A 51 5.57 0.56 7.65
CA ASP A 51 6.86 0.70 7.00
C ASP A 51 7.51 2.04 7.39
N PRO A 52 8.66 2.05 8.08
CA PRO A 52 9.30 3.29 8.52
C PRO A 52 9.82 4.17 7.37
N TYR A 53 9.88 3.65 6.13
CA TYR A 53 10.35 4.39 4.96
C TYR A 53 9.22 5.06 4.18
N PHE A 54 7.96 4.78 4.51
CA PHE A 54 6.81 5.34 3.80
C PHE A 54 5.85 6.04 4.76
N GLU A 55 5.43 7.25 4.40
CA GLU A 55 4.38 7.97 5.10
C GLU A 55 3.13 8.02 4.20
N PRO A 56 2.05 7.27 4.51
CA PRO A 56 0.84 7.32 3.72
C PRO A 56 0.09 8.64 3.96
N VAL A 57 0.04 9.50 2.94
CA VAL A 57 -0.68 10.78 2.96
C VAL A 57 -1.96 10.73 2.15
N THR A 58 -2.98 11.45 2.60
CA THR A 58 -4.24 11.62 1.87
C THR A 58 -4.16 12.81 0.92
N LEU A 59 -4.96 12.77 -0.16
CA LEU A 59 -5.03 13.88 -1.11
C LEU A 59 -5.46 15.19 -0.44
N HIS A 60 -6.36 15.12 0.53
CA HIS A 60 -6.83 16.26 1.33
C HIS A 60 -5.64 16.97 2.03
N GLN A 61 -4.79 16.20 2.71
CA GLN A 61 -3.58 16.72 3.36
C GLN A 61 -2.61 17.36 2.36
N LEU A 62 -2.48 16.81 1.15
CA LEU A 62 -1.61 17.36 0.11
C LEU A 62 -2.18 18.61 -0.57
N ALA A 63 -3.50 18.71 -0.69
CA ALA A 63 -4.17 19.81 -1.38
C ALA A 63 -4.29 21.08 -0.54
N GLY A 64 -3.86 21.06 0.73
CA GLY A 64 -3.88 22.22 1.62
C GLY A 64 -5.29 22.79 1.88
N LYS A 65 -6.32 22.01 1.60
CA LYS A 65 -7.74 22.32 1.86
C LYS A 65 -8.27 21.25 2.77
#